data_AF-B8BXA4-F1
#
_entry.id   AF-B8BXA4-F1
#
_cell.length_a   1.000
_cell.length_b   1.000
_cell.length_c   1.000
_cell.angle_alpha   90.00
_cell.angle_beta   90.00
_cell.angle_gamma   90.00
#
_symmetry.space_group_name_H-M   'P 1'
#
loop_
_entity.id
_entity.type
_entity.pdbx_description
1 polymer ?
#
loop_
_entity_poly.entity_id
_entity_poly.type
_entity_poly.pdbx_seq_one_letter_code
_entity_poly.pdbx_strand_id
1 'polypeptide(L)'
;MPSAITQHPRSVDDLVKSVNDTLASWKSAFDVKPSDAASNASTRSPTSAAAATDKSPSKLWKEEQRIYLSQEAYRQRLETFRPDSYFAKPLALSPLVCAAFGWQNTDTDIIKCKHPKCNATLCIDFHPDLDKESHDNLCQKYLEMLASSHTEECPFQSFAGRWLKVMNRQCCRGAATGECNDPESLAVVEKETDEETIVSKTRQSLGGVSSGFYVPPYFLSLSSDFLIFEDCSGDGSITRGIVSENATQVKEKLQATIGDDAEFNVETPEAITRVCREILPGCDTCDVEHDKSISYVSKLLATFGWGISEGDSDAEESNSVVKCHLCLARSLLTVKQSSLEAPQKKRRIEITTNDAGIKLIDSHRMYCPYVSGFAFGAGHQTKLPGWKVVVLNLLKSSMKNAKSNLQVMKLSTCLYGDVRGSSH
;
A
#
# COMPACT_ATOMS: atom_id res chain seq x y z
N MET A 1 4.02 -27.57 43.67
CA MET A 1 3.92 -28.68 42.72
C MET A 1 2.77 -28.39 41.76
N PRO A 2 3.01 -27.80 40.58
CA PRO A 2 1.95 -27.57 39.62
C PRO A 2 1.65 -28.86 38.84
N SER A 3 0.37 -29.23 38.80
CA SER A 3 -0.14 -30.42 38.11
C SER A 3 0.04 -30.31 36.60
N ALA A 4 0.69 -31.31 36.01
CA ALA A 4 0.88 -31.43 34.57
C ALA A 4 -0.46 -31.70 33.87
N ILE A 5 -0.89 -30.76 33.02
CA ILE A 5 -2.01 -30.96 32.08
C ILE A 5 -1.48 -31.85 30.96
N THR A 6 -1.84 -33.12 31.00
CA THR A 6 -1.59 -34.08 29.91
C THR A 6 -2.64 -33.84 28.83
N GLN A 7 -2.27 -33.13 27.77
CA GLN A 7 -3.09 -33.07 26.56
C GLN A 7 -2.91 -34.37 25.79
N HIS A 8 -3.97 -35.16 25.71
CA HIS A 8 -4.01 -36.34 24.84
C HIS A 8 -3.90 -35.90 23.37
N PRO A 9 -3.11 -36.61 22.54
CA PRO A 9 -3.06 -36.34 21.10
C PRO A 9 -4.45 -36.57 20.50
N ARG A 10 -4.96 -35.57 19.77
CA ARG A 10 -6.22 -35.69 19.03
C ARG A 10 -6.08 -36.77 17.97
N SER A 11 -7.12 -37.58 17.81
CA SER A 11 -7.18 -38.59 16.76
C SER A 11 -7.05 -37.92 15.38
N VAL A 12 -6.47 -38.64 14.42
CA VAL A 12 -6.46 -38.20 13.01
C VAL A 12 -7.89 -37.94 12.51
N ASP A 13 -8.86 -38.72 12.99
CA ASP A 13 -10.28 -38.54 12.65
C ASP A 13 -10.85 -37.24 13.20
N ASP A 14 -10.42 -36.80 14.39
CA ASP A 14 -10.86 -35.52 14.99
C ASP A 14 -10.31 -34.32 14.22
N LEU A 15 -9.09 -34.46 13.69
CA LEU A 15 -8.47 -33.46 12.81
C LEU A 15 -9.17 -33.38 11.46
N VAL A 16 -9.44 -34.52 10.82
CA VAL A 16 -10.18 -34.59 9.55
C VAL A 16 -11.58 -34.01 9.70
N LYS A 17 -12.27 -34.32 10.81
CA LYS A 17 -13.57 -33.76 11.12
C LYS A 17 -13.52 -32.25 11.32
N SER A 18 -12.55 -31.74 12.08
CA SER A 18 -12.37 -30.30 12.29
C SER A 18 -12.08 -29.54 11.00
N VAL A 19 -11.31 -30.12 10.07
CA VAL A 19 -11.04 -29.52 8.76
C VAL A 19 -12.30 -29.50 7.89
N ASN A 20 -13.05 -30.59 7.85
CA ASN A 20 -14.30 -30.67 7.10
C ASN A 20 -15.36 -29.71 7.64
N ASP A 21 -15.49 -29.58 8.97
CA ASP A 21 -16.39 -28.63 9.62
C ASP A 21 -16.03 -27.18 9.26
N THR A 22 -14.73 -26.87 9.15
CA THR A 22 -14.24 -25.54 8.71
C THR A 22 -14.55 -25.27 7.24
N LEU A 23 -14.34 -26.25 6.35
CA LEU A 23 -14.64 -26.13 4.92
C LEU A 23 -16.15 -25.99 4.66
N ALA A 24 -16.99 -26.66 5.44
CA ALA A 24 -18.44 -26.53 5.36
C ALA A 24 -18.93 -25.14 5.81
N SER A 25 -18.34 -24.61 6.89
CA SER A 25 -18.60 -23.25 7.37
C SER A 25 -18.22 -22.18 6.34
N TRP A 26 -17.14 -22.40 5.58
CA TRP A 26 -16.75 -21.47 4.52
C TRP A 26 -17.70 -21.56 3.33
N LYS A 27 -18.12 -22.76 2.90
CA LYS A 27 -19.09 -22.90 1.80
C LYS A 27 -20.41 -22.20 2.10
N SER A 28 -20.92 -22.30 3.34
CA SER A 28 -22.16 -21.60 3.72
C SER A 28 -22.00 -20.08 3.81
N ALA A 29 -20.80 -19.58 4.09
CA ALA A 29 -20.52 -18.14 4.12
C ALA A 29 -20.46 -17.50 2.72
N PHE A 30 -20.16 -18.29 1.67
CA PHE A 30 -20.03 -17.81 0.30
C PHE A 30 -21.23 -18.11 -0.60
N ASP A 31 -22.11 -19.04 -0.21
CA ASP A 31 -23.40 -19.26 -0.88
C ASP A 31 -24.43 -18.22 -0.42
N VAL A 32 -24.26 -16.97 -0.87
CA VAL A 32 -25.33 -15.98 -0.82
C VAL A 32 -26.32 -16.31 -1.94
N LYS A 33 -27.49 -16.86 -1.58
CA LYS A 33 -28.61 -17.00 -2.52
C LYS A 33 -29.02 -15.61 -3.02
N PRO A 34 -29.14 -15.40 -4.34
CA PRO A 34 -29.80 -14.20 -4.85
C PRO A 34 -31.26 -14.24 -4.40
N SER A 35 -31.64 -13.30 -3.54
CA SER A 35 -33.03 -13.14 -3.11
C SER A 35 -33.81 -12.33 -4.14
N ASP A 36 -34.90 -12.95 -4.58
CA ASP A 36 -36.15 -12.42 -5.11
C ASP A 36 -36.28 -10.89 -5.20
N ALA A 37 -35.93 -10.33 -6.35
CA ALA A 37 -36.40 -9.03 -6.79
C ALA A 37 -36.63 -9.02 -8.31
N ALA A 38 -37.74 -9.61 -8.77
CA ALA A 38 -38.49 -9.15 -9.94
C ALA A 38 -39.75 -10.01 -10.18
N SER A 39 -40.89 -9.56 -9.67
CA SER A 39 -42.18 -9.79 -10.31
C SER A 39 -42.66 -8.47 -10.90
N ASN A 40 -42.41 -8.29 -12.20
CA ASN A 40 -43.38 -7.73 -13.13
C ASN A 40 -42.83 -7.84 -14.56
N ALA A 41 -43.33 -8.85 -15.26
CA ALA A 41 -43.18 -9.02 -16.68
C ALA A 41 -44.11 -8.04 -17.41
N SER A 42 -43.59 -7.36 -18.42
CA SER A 42 -44.41 -6.96 -19.57
C SER A 42 -43.59 -7.10 -20.85
N THR A 43 -43.83 -8.24 -21.49
CA THR A 43 -43.84 -8.52 -22.93
C THR A 43 -43.26 -7.45 -23.87
N ARG A 44 -42.18 -7.83 -24.57
CA ARG A 44 -42.04 -7.72 -26.04
C ARG A 44 -40.75 -8.41 -26.50
N SER A 45 -40.88 -9.54 -27.20
CA SER A 45 -39.90 -9.95 -28.23
C SER A 45 -40.04 -8.98 -29.42
N PRO A 46 -38.99 -8.70 -30.22
CA PRO A 46 -38.52 -9.70 -31.18
C PRO A 46 -37.02 -9.65 -31.58
N THR A 47 -36.63 -10.73 -32.27
CA THR A 47 -35.65 -10.79 -33.38
C THR A 47 -34.16 -10.56 -33.13
N SER A 48 -33.43 -11.66 -33.39
CA SER A 48 -32.07 -11.76 -33.91
C SER A 48 -31.56 -10.54 -34.69
N ALA A 49 -30.48 -9.94 -34.20
CA ALA A 49 -29.49 -9.27 -35.02
C ALA A 49 -28.12 -9.40 -34.33
N ALA A 50 -27.17 -9.98 -35.07
CA ALA A 50 -25.77 -10.05 -34.69
C ALA A 50 -25.22 -8.62 -34.50
N ALA A 51 -24.78 -8.30 -33.29
CA ALA A 51 -24.02 -7.10 -33.00
C ALA A 51 -22.61 -7.51 -32.59
N ALA A 52 -21.70 -7.53 -33.56
CA ALA A 52 -20.28 -7.52 -33.32
C ALA A 52 -19.94 -6.23 -32.56
N THR A 53 -19.49 -6.36 -31.31
CA THR A 53 -18.97 -5.21 -30.56
C THR A 53 -17.60 -4.85 -31.13
N ASP A 54 -17.59 -3.81 -31.96
CA ASP A 54 -16.43 -3.10 -32.44
C ASP A 54 -15.72 -2.40 -31.26
N LYS A 55 -14.81 -3.12 -30.60
CA LYS A 55 -13.88 -2.52 -29.64
C LYS A 55 -12.72 -1.95 -30.42
N SER A 56 -12.75 -0.62 -30.61
CA SER A 56 -11.67 0.14 -31.22
C SER A 56 -10.28 -0.32 -30.68
N PRO A 57 -9.30 -0.60 -31.56
CA PRO A 57 -7.99 -1.15 -31.18
C PRO A 57 -7.22 -0.24 -30.20
N SER A 58 -7.58 1.05 -30.17
CA SER A 58 -7.00 2.05 -29.26
C SER A 58 -7.59 2.05 -27.83
N LYS A 59 -8.54 1.17 -27.50
CA LYS A 59 -8.91 0.88 -26.09
C LYS A 59 -8.31 -0.44 -25.60
N LEU A 60 -8.22 -1.44 -26.46
CA LEU A 60 -7.66 -2.77 -26.14
C LEU A 60 -6.20 -2.72 -25.66
N TRP A 61 -5.34 -1.95 -26.33
CA TRP A 61 -3.93 -1.80 -25.95
C TRP A 61 -3.69 -1.13 -24.57
N LYS A 62 -4.56 -0.21 -24.13
CA LYS A 62 -4.45 0.43 -22.80
C LYS A 62 -4.88 -0.51 -21.67
N GLU A 63 -5.83 -1.39 -21.94
CA GLU A 63 -6.27 -2.45 -21.02
C GLU A 63 -5.18 -3.53 -20.89
N GLU A 64 -4.57 -3.95 -22.01
CA GLU A 64 -3.47 -4.93 -22.04
C GLU A 64 -2.21 -4.45 -21.28
N GLN A 65 -1.91 -3.15 -21.34
CA GLN A 65 -0.78 -2.57 -20.61
C GLN A 65 -0.97 -2.58 -19.08
N ARG A 66 -2.18 -2.85 -18.57
CA ARG A 66 -2.50 -2.93 -17.13
C ARG A 66 -2.81 -4.35 -16.63
N ILE A 67 -2.48 -5.38 -17.41
CA ILE A 67 -2.77 -6.79 -17.04
C ILE A 67 -2.14 -7.24 -15.71
N TYR A 68 -1.07 -6.59 -15.27
CA TYR A 68 -0.45 -6.82 -13.95
C TYR A 68 -1.14 -6.05 -12.80
N LEU A 69 -1.97 -5.04 -13.10
CA LEU A 69 -2.78 -4.30 -12.13
C LEU A 69 -4.20 -4.86 -11.96
N SER A 70 -4.65 -5.70 -12.90
CA SER A 70 -5.98 -6.32 -12.82
C SER A 70 -5.98 -7.46 -11.79
N GLN A 71 -6.71 -7.26 -10.71
CA GLN A 71 -6.92 -8.27 -9.66
C GLN A 71 -7.53 -9.56 -10.23
N GLU A 72 -8.51 -9.44 -11.12
CA GLU A 72 -9.15 -10.59 -11.75
C GLU A 72 -8.17 -11.35 -12.66
N ALA A 73 -7.37 -10.64 -13.47
CA ALA A 73 -6.36 -11.29 -14.30
C ALA A 73 -5.27 -11.97 -13.47
N TYR A 74 -4.91 -11.41 -12.31
CA TYR A 74 -4.02 -12.04 -11.36
C TYR A 74 -4.62 -13.32 -10.78
N ARG A 75 -5.89 -13.26 -10.33
CA ARG A 75 -6.62 -14.40 -9.79
C ARG A 75 -6.71 -15.55 -10.79
N GLN A 76 -7.04 -15.25 -12.04
CA GLN A 76 -7.09 -16.24 -13.12
C GLN A 76 -5.75 -16.95 -13.33
N ARG A 77 -4.62 -16.24 -13.23
CA ARG A 77 -3.29 -16.88 -13.30
C ARG A 77 -3.03 -17.74 -12.07
N LEU A 78 -3.37 -17.23 -10.87
CA LEU A 78 -3.17 -17.95 -9.62
C LEU A 78 -3.97 -19.27 -9.56
N GLU A 79 -5.20 -19.29 -10.09
CA GLU A 79 -6.06 -20.47 -10.15
C GLU A 79 -5.49 -21.62 -10.98
N THR A 80 -4.51 -21.35 -11.86
CA THR A 80 -3.84 -22.40 -12.63
C THR A 80 -2.88 -23.23 -11.79
N PHE A 81 -2.38 -22.69 -10.67
CA PHE A 81 -1.45 -23.39 -9.79
C PHE A 81 -2.22 -24.31 -8.86
N ARG A 82 -2.06 -25.62 -9.08
CA ARG A 82 -2.70 -26.65 -8.28
C ARG A 82 -1.64 -27.45 -7.50
N PRO A 83 -1.96 -27.93 -6.29
CA PRO A 83 -0.99 -28.72 -5.50
C PRO A 83 -0.50 -29.99 -6.18
N ASP A 84 -1.25 -30.53 -7.16
CA ASP A 84 -0.90 -31.72 -7.93
C ASP A 84 0.13 -31.46 -9.04
N SER A 85 0.28 -30.21 -9.48
CA SER A 85 1.10 -29.81 -10.64
C SER A 85 2.11 -28.72 -10.32
N TYR A 86 2.11 -28.17 -9.11
CA TYR A 86 3.10 -27.19 -8.66
C TYR A 86 3.26 -27.29 -7.13
N PHE A 87 4.03 -28.29 -6.70
CA PHE A 87 4.14 -28.67 -5.28
C PHE A 87 5.51 -28.29 -4.69
N ALA A 88 5.53 -28.11 -3.36
CA ALA A 88 6.74 -27.95 -2.53
C ALA A 88 7.77 -26.91 -3.02
N LYS A 89 7.32 -25.86 -3.71
CA LYS A 89 8.23 -24.80 -4.15
C LYS A 89 8.59 -23.86 -3.00
N PRO A 90 9.83 -23.34 -2.95
CA PRO A 90 10.22 -22.33 -1.98
C PRO A 90 9.33 -21.09 -2.05
N LEU A 91 9.22 -20.35 -0.94
CA LEU A 91 8.35 -19.16 -0.85
C LEU A 91 8.63 -18.12 -1.95
N ALA A 92 9.91 -17.96 -2.32
CA ALA A 92 10.35 -17.08 -3.40
C ALA A 92 9.80 -17.47 -4.79
N LEU A 93 9.47 -18.75 -4.98
CA LEU A 93 8.89 -19.32 -6.21
C LEU A 93 7.44 -19.75 -6.01
N SER A 94 6.76 -19.21 -4.99
CA SER A 94 5.38 -19.56 -4.70
C SER A 94 4.44 -19.19 -5.87
N PRO A 95 3.28 -19.85 -5.98
CA PRO A 95 2.23 -19.49 -6.95
C PRO A 95 1.88 -18.00 -6.97
N LEU A 96 1.91 -17.34 -5.81
CA LEU A 96 1.63 -15.91 -5.66
C LEU A 96 2.67 -15.06 -6.42
N VAL A 97 3.96 -15.36 -6.22
CA VAL A 97 5.05 -14.65 -6.91
C VAL A 97 5.00 -14.92 -8.42
N CYS A 98 4.82 -16.18 -8.81
CA CYS A 98 4.74 -16.56 -10.21
C CYS A 98 3.57 -15.86 -10.92
N ALA A 99 2.36 -15.90 -10.33
CA ALA A 99 1.19 -15.21 -10.87
C ALA A 99 1.39 -13.69 -10.93
N ALA A 100 2.07 -13.09 -9.96
CA ALA A 100 2.35 -11.64 -9.96
C ALA A 100 3.26 -11.26 -11.13
N PHE A 101 4.25 -12.10 -11.45
CA PHE A 101 5.15 -11.92 -12.60
C PHE A 101 4.52 -12.37 -13.93
N GLY A 102 3.22 -12.65 -13.96
CA GLY A 102 2.52 -12.95 -15.21
C GLY A 102 2.62 -14.41 -15.65
N TRP A 103 3.15 -15.30 -14.81
CA TRP A 103 3.21 -16.73 -15.08
C TRP A 103 1.90 -17.43 -14.70
N GLN A 104 1.52 -18.42 -15.49
CA GLN A 104 0.45 -19.37 -15.19
C GLN A 104 1.00 -20.78 -15.28
N ASN A 105 0.54 -21.70 -14.44
CA ASN A 105 0.91 -23.10 -14.54
C ASN A 105 0.21 -23.74 -15.73
N THR A 106 0.94 -24.53 -16.52
CA THR A 106 0.40 -25.18 -17.71
C THR A 106 0.59 -26.69 -17.72
N ASP A 107 1.54 -27.19 -16.93
CA ASP A 107 1.82 -28.61 -16.73
C ASP A 107 2.52 -28.80 -15.39
N THR A 108 2.91 -30.03 -15.03
CA THR A 108 3.69 -30.32 -13.83
C THR A 108 4.99 -29.53 -13.83
N ASP A 109 5.11 -28.57 -12.92
CA ASP A 109 6.23 -27.67 -12.73
C ASP A 109 6.58 -26.80 -13.95
N ILE A 110 5.69 -26.73 -14.96
CA ILE A 110 5.88 -25.92 -16.17
C ILE A 110 4.96 -24.72 -16.15
N ILE A 111 5.57 -23.55 -16.02
CA ILE A 111 4.88 -22.26 -16.07
C ILE A 111 5.10 -21.58 -17.41
N LYS A 112 4.07 -20.87 -17.88
CA LYS A 112 4.11 -20.07 -19.10
C LYS A 112 3.65 -18.65 -18.84
N CYS A 113 4.28 -17.68 -19.49
CA CYS A 113 3.83 -16.30 -19.43
C CYS A 113 2.45 -16.18 -20.10
N LYS A 114 1.50 -15.52 -19.41
CA LYS A 114 0.14 -15.29 -19.92
C LYS A 114 0.12 -14.33 -21.12
N HIS A 115 1.11 -13.46 -21.24
CA HIS A 115 1.09 -12.42 -22.25
C HIS A 115 1.25 -13.02 -23.67
N PRO A 116 0.30 -12.79 -24.60
CA PRO A 116 0.26 -13.47 -25.91
C PRO A 116 1.54 -13.31 -26.75
N LYS A 117 2.22 -12.16 -26.63
CA LYS A 117 3.45 -11.88 -27.38
C LYS A 117 4.73 -12.41 -26.72
N CYS A 118 4.66 -12.84 -25.47
CA CYS A 118 5.84 -13.29 -24.73
C CYS A 118 6.07 -14.79 -24.90
N ASN A 119 5.03 -15.60 -24.64
CA ASN A 119 5.06 -17.06 -24.70
C ASN A 119 6.26 -17.74 -24.00
N ALA A 120 6.94 -17.03 -23.08
CA ALA A 120 8.05 -17.57 -22.32
C ALA A 120 7.58 -18.76 -21.49
N THR A 121 8.41 -19.79 -21.39
CA THR A 121 8.11 -21.03 -20.67
C THR A 121 9.28 -21.36 -19.76
N LEU A 122 8.99 -21.75 -18.52
CA LEU A 122 9.97 -22.19 -17.54
C LEU A 122 9.53 -23.51 -16.92
N CYS A 123 10.49 -24.40 -16.67
CA CYS A 123 10.31 -25.59 -15.86
C CYS A 123 11.02 -25.38 -14.53
N ILE A 124 10.30 -25.46 -13.41
CA ILE A 124 10.82 -25.22 -12.07
C ILE A 124 10.86 -26.54 -11.31
N ASP A 125 11.93 -27.29 -11.55
CA ASP A 125 12.14 -28.58 -10.90
C ASP A 125 13.33 -28.53 -9.93
N PHE A 126 13.20 -29.24 -8.82
CA PHE A 126 14.21 -29.39 -7.78
C PHE A 126 14.49 -30.87 -7.58
N HIS A 127 15.73 -31.28 -7.82
CA HIS A 127 16.14 -32.64 -7.53
C HIS A 127 16.08 -32.91 -6.01
N PRO A 128 15.49 -34.03 -5.56
CA PRO A 128 15.26 -34.30 -4.13
C PRO A 128 16.57 -34.41 -3.33
N ASP A 129 17.66 -34.80 -3.98
CA ASP A 129 18.98 -34.97 -3.35
C ASP A 129 19.86 -33.71 -3.38
N LEU A 130 19.32 -32.54 -3.74
CA LEU A 130 20.05 -31.28 -3.67
C LEU A 130 20.38 -30.95 -2.21
N ASP A 131 21.64 -30.63 -1.94
CA ASP A 131 22.03 -30.03 -0.67
C ASP A 131 21.41 -28.63 -0.53
N LYS A 132 21.37 -28.13 0.70
CA LYS A 132 20.72 -26.85 1.01
C LYS A 132 21.31 -25.68 0.23
N GLU A 133 22.63 -25.61 0.06
CA GLU A 133 23.30 -24.51 -0.63
C GLU A 133 22.98 -24.55 -2.13
N SER A 134 23.07 -25.71 -2.76
CA SER A 134 22.69 -25.89 -4.16
C SER A 134 21.20 -25.61 -4.40
N HIS A 135 20.34 -26.00 -3.46
CA HIS A 135 18.91 -25.71 -3.50
C HIS A 135 18.64 -24.20 -3.44
N ASP A 136 19.29 -23.47 -2.52
CA ASP A 136 19.12 -22.02 -2.37
C ASP A 136 19.66 -21.27 -3.59
N ASN A 137 20.80 -21.69 -4.15
CA ASN A 137 21.37 -21.15 -5.39
C ASN A 137 20.45 -21.38 -6.60
N LEU A 138 19.87 -22.58 -6.71
CA LEU A 138 18.92 -22.89 -7.79
C LEU A 138 17.62 -22.09 -7.64
N CYS A 139 17.13 -21.91 -6.41
CA CYS A 139 15.98 -21.06 -6.10
C CYS A 139 16.22 -19.61 -6.56
N GLN A 140 17.40 -19.05 -6.25
CA GLN A 140 17.79 -17.71 -6.68
C GLN A 140 17.85 -17.60 -8.21
N LYS A 141 18.43 -18.60 -8.89
CA LYS A 141 18.49 -18.64 -10.35
C LYS A 141 17.10 -18.68 -10.98
N TYR A 142 16.18 -19.50 -10.46
CA TYR A 142 14.80 -19.52 -10.93
C TYR A 142 14.11 -18.17 -10.71
N LEU A 143 14.33 -17.51 -9.57
CA LEU A 143 13.75 -16.20 -9.30
C LEU A 143 14.23 -15.14 -10.30
N GLU A 144 15.52 -15.16 -10.65
CA GLU A 144 16.07 -14.30 -11.71
C GLU A 144 15.47 -14.63 -13.08
N MET A 145 15.29 -15.91 -13.40
CA MET A 145 14.64 -16.35 -14.63
C MET A 145 13.17 -15.94 -14.69
N LEU A 146 12.43 -15.99 -13.57
CA LEU A 146 11.04 -15.52 -13.50
C LEU A 146 10.91 -14.05 -13.93
N ALA A 147 11.93 -13.22 -13.65
CA ALA A 147 11.91 -11.81 -14.02
C ALA A 147 12.48 -11.54 -15.43
N SER A 148 13.53 -12.27 -15.81
CA SER A 148 14.31 -11.98 -17.03
C SER A 148 13.86 -12.77 -18.27
N SER A 149 13.19 -13.91 -18.12
CA SER A 149 12.84 -14.79 -19.25
C SER A 149 11.69 -14.27 -20.11
N HIS A 150 11.08 -13.16 -19.72
CA HIS A 150 10.10 -12.48 -20.55
C HIS A 150 10.75 -11.80 -21.76
N THR A 151 10.00 -11.68 -22.85
CA THR A 151 10.40 -10.86 -24.01
C THR A 151 10.43 -9.37 -23.65
N GLU A 152 11.20 -8.56 -24.38
CA GLU A 152 11.32 -7.11 -24.14
C GLU A 152 9.98 -6.37 -24.25
N GLU A 153 9.08 -6.85 -25.11
CA GLU A 153 7.74 -6.29 -25.28
C GLU A 153 6.76 -6.70 -24.17
N CYS A 154 7.15 -7.59 -23.26
CA CYS A 154 6.26 -8.11 -22.23
C CYS A 154 6.12 -7.10 -21.07
N PRO A 155 4.89 -6.64 -20.73
CA PRO A 155 4.70 -5.69 -19.64
C PRO A 155 5.18 -6.25 -18.28
N PHE A 156 5.10 -7.58 -18.10
CA PHE A 156 5.55 -8.25 -16.88
C PHE A 156 7.08 -8.21 -16.68
N GLN A 157 7.88 -8.10 -17.75
CA GLN A 157 9.34 -8.03 -17.64
C GLN A 157 9.77 -6.81 -16.83
N SER A 158 9.22 -5.64 -17.18
CA SER A 158 9.53 -4.39 -16.49
C SER A 158 9.05 -4.38 -15.04
N PHE A 159 7.91 -5.01 -14.77
CA PHE A 159 7.34 -5.16 -13.44
C PHE A 159 8.20 -6.08 -12.56
N ALA A 160 8.46 -7.31 -13.03
CA ALA A 160 9.26 -8.30 -12.32
C ALA A 160 10.72 -7.85 -12.13
N GLY A 161 11.31 -7.19 -13.14
CA GLY A 161 12.66 -6.64 -13.04
C GLY A 161 12.76 -5.50 -12.02
N ARG A 162 11.74 -4.63 -11.92
CA ARG A 162 11.68 -3.61 -10.85
C ARG A 162 11.53 -4.27 -9.48
N TRP A 163 10.66 -5.26 -9.37
CA TRP A 163 10.47 -6.03 -8.13
C TRP A 163 11.78 -6.66 -7.67
N LEU A 164 12.51 -7.32 -8.55
CA LEU A 164 13.77 -8.00 -8.20
C LEU A 164 14.85 -7.00 -7.78
N LYS A 165 14.93 -5.83 -8.42
CA LYS A 165 15.83 -4.75 -7.99
C LYS A 165 15.49 -4.23 -6.60
N VAL A 166 14.20 -4.08 -6.29
CA VAL A 166 13.72 -3.67 -4.97
C VAL A 166 14.12 -4.70 -3.93
N MET A 167 13.88 -5.99 -4.18
CA MET A 167 14.24 -7.08 -3.26
C MET A 167 15.76 -7.25 -3.10
N ASN A 168 16.56 -7.20 -4.18
CA ASN A 168 18.01 -7.34 -4.10
C ASN A 168 18.68 -6.18 -3.34
N ARG A 169 18.22 -4.94 -3.56
CA ARG A 169 18.68 -3.77 -2.79
C ARG A 169 18.39 -3.91 -1.30
N GLN A 170 17.33 -4.64 -0.94
CA GLN A 170 16.94 -4.90 0.44
C GLN A 170 17.80 -6.00 1.09
N CYS A 171 18.20 -7.05 0.35
CA CYS A 171 19.11 -8.09 0.84
C CYS A 171 20.56 -7.60 1.00
N CYS A 172 21.12 -6.83 0.05
CA CYS A 172 22.52 -6.39 0.13
C CYS A 172 22.79 -5.39 1.27
N ARG A 173 21.79 -4.64 1.75
CA ARG A 173 21.95 -3.72 2.89
C ARG A 173 22.04 -4.42 4.24
N GLY A 174 21.66 -5.70 4.33
CA GLY A 174 21.81 -6.51 5.55
C GLY A 174 23.18 -7.17 5.72
N ALA A 175 23.92 -7.37 4.62
CA ALA A 175 25.24 -8.00 4.64
C ALA A 175 26.41 -6.99 4.77
N ALA A 176 26.17 -5.70 4.47
CA ALA A 176 27.17 -4.65 4.47
C ALA A 176 27.42 -4.04 5.88
N THR A 177 27.65 -4.88 6.89
CA THR A 177 28.45 -4.47 8.06
C THR A 177 29.95 -4.72 7.85
N GLY A 178 30.37 -4.99 6.61
CA GLY A 178 31.77 -4.97 6.18
C GLY A 178 31.97 -3.93 5.07
N GLU A 179 32.59 -2.82 5.44
CA GLU A 179 33.18 -1.74 4.64
C GLU A 179 33.01 -1.78 3.11
N CYS A 180 32.19 -0.88 2.56
CA CYS A 180 32.43 -0.34 1.22
C CYS A 180 32.23 1.18 1.22
N ASN A 181 33.31 1.89 0.89
CA ASN A 181 33.31 3.32 0.64
C ASN A 181 32.77 3.56 -0.78
N ASP A 182 31.55 4.09 -0.88
CA ASP A 182 31.04 4.69 -2.12
C ASP A 182 30.46 6.08 -1.80
N PRO A 183 31.02 7.18 -2.35
CA PRO A 183 30.71 8.54 -1.91
C PRO A 183 29.56 9.13 -2.73
N GLU A 184 28.37 8.54 -2.71
CA GLU A 184 27.19 9.24 -3.26
C GLU A 184 25.86 8.76 -2.67
N SER A 185 25.74 8.82 -1.34
CA SER A 185 24.42 8.87 -0.70
C SER A 185 24.40 9.96 0.37
N LEU A 186 23.40 10.84 0.27
CA LEU A 186 23.14 11.90 1.24
C LEU A 186 22.97 11.28 2.63
N ALA A 187 24.00 11.40 3.46
CA ALA A 187 23.93 11.11 4.87
C ALA A 187 23.03 12.18 5.54
N VAL A 188 21.78 11.82 5.81
CA VAL A 188 21.00 12.49 6.84
C VAL A 188 21.68 12.11 8.16
N VAL A 189 22.36 13.08 8.77
CA VAL A 189 22.94 12.93 10.10
C VAL A 189 21.78 12.89 11.09
N GLU A 190 21.36 11.69 11.48
CA GLU A 190 20.45 11.49 12.61
C GLU A 190 21.22 11.82 13.90
N LYS A 191 20.82 12.89 14.58
CA LYS A 191 21.10 13.04 16.02
C LYS A 191 20.04 12.23 16.75
N GLU A 192 20.48 11.18 17.45
CA GLU A 192 19.62 10.44 18.39
C GLU A 192 19.07 11.42 19.44
N THR A 193 17.75 11.52 19.50
CA THR A 193 17.02 12.22 20.57
C THR A 193 15.93 11.33 21.11
N ASP A 194 15.67 11.46 22.42
CA ASP A 194 14.90 10.60 23.34
C ASP A 194 13.41 10.32 22.99
N GLU A 195 13.10 9.82 21.79
CA GLU A 195 11.74 9.37 21.39
C GLU A 195 11.53 7.85 21.51
N GLU A 196 12.34 7.15 22.30
CA GLU A 196 12.25 5.68 22.46
C GLU A 196 11.10 5.23 23.38
N THR A 197 10.30 6.15 23.91
CA THR A 197 9.36 5.90 25.03
C THR A 197 7.99 5.36 24.60
N ILE A 198 7.58 5.55 23.34
CA ILE A 198 6.25 5.12 22.86
C ILE A 198 6.28 3.68 22.34
N VAL A 199 7.36 3.30 21.62
CA VAL A 199 7.55 1.92 21.11
C VAL A 199 7.93 0.95 22.23
N SER A 200 8.64 1.41 23.26
CA SER A 200 9.07 0.59 24.39
C SER A 200 7.91 0.16 25.30
N LYS A 201 6.92 1.03 25.56
CA LYS A 201 5.72 0.68 26.35
C LYS A 201 4.86 -0.40 25.68
N THR A 202 4.72 -0.37 24.36
CA THR A 202 3.99 -1.42 23.61
C THR A 202 4.77 -2.74 23.54
N ARG A 203 6.11 -2.69 23.48
CA ARG A 203 6.98 -3.88 23.51
C ARG A 203 6.97 -4.60 24.86
N GLN A 204 6.85 -3.87 25.95
CA GLN A 204 6.95 -4.42 27.32
C GLN A 204 5.72 -5.27 27.72
N SER A 205 4.57 -5.06 27.10
CA SER A 205 3.34 -5.82 27.39
C SER A 205 3.19 -7.13 26.62
N LEU A 206 4.01 -7.40 25.59
CA LEU A 206 3.82 -8.52 24.65
C LEU A 206 4.92 -9.60 24.68
N GLY A 207 5.79 -9.61 25.70
CA GLY A 207 6.68 -10.74 25.94
C GLY A 207 7.60 -11.08 24.75
N GLY A 208 8.53 -10.17 24.42
CA GLY A 208 9.87 -10.51 23.90
C GLY A 208 10.02 -11.33 22.61
N VAL A 209 8.96 -11.71 21.89
CA VAL A 209 9.08 -12.36 20.59
C VAL A 209 8.64 -11.37 19.53
N SER A 210 9.61 -10.67 18.94
CA SER A 210 9.43 -9.82 17.76
C SER A 210 9.11 -10.70 16.54
N SER A 211 7.95 -11.34 16.53
CA SER A 211 7.32 -11.80 15.30
C SER A 211 6.68 -10.57 14.64
N GLY A 212 7.54 -9.70 14.10
CA GLY A 212 7.09 -8.57 13.30
C GLY A 212 6.18 -9.12 12.20
N PHE A 213 4.96 -8.60 12.12
CA PHE A 213 4.01 -8.98 11.09
C PHE A 213 4.61 -8.61 9.73
N TYR A 214 5.12 -9.63 9.03
CA TYR A 214 5.68 -9.49 7.70
C TYR A 214 4.54 -9.58 6.71
N VAL A 215 4.24 -8.49 6.01
CA VAL A 215 3.44 -8.52 4.79
C VAL A 215 4.42 -8.69 3.64
N PRO A 216 4.49 -9.87 3.03
CA PRO A 216 5.38 -10.08 1.90
C PRO A 216 5.12 -9.05 0.80
N PRO A 217 6.16 -8.44 0.21
CA PRO A 217 6.02 -7.40 -0.81
C PRO A 217 5.14 -7.78 -2.01
N TYR A 218 4.99 -9.07 -2.30
CA TYR A 218 4.10 -9.55 -3.36
C TYR A 218 2.60 -9.30 -3.12
N PHE A 219 2.16 -9.03 -1.88
CA PHE A 219 0.81 -8.54 -1.61
C PHE A 219 0.67 -7.03 -1.83
N LEU A 220 1.78 -6.27 -1.84
CA LEU A 220 1.77 -4.83 -1.98
C LEU A 220 1.47 -4.42 -3.42
N SER A 221 2.07 -5.09 -4.40
CA SER A 221 1.95 -4.71 -5.81
C SER A 221 0.57 -4.96 -6.45
N LEU A 222 -0.33 -5.64 -5.74
CA LEU A 222 -1.63 -6.06 -6.27
C LEU A 222 -2.78 -5.12 -5.87
N SER A 223 -2.58 -4.25 -4.89
CA SER A 223 -3.53 -3.16 -4.62
C SER A 223 -2.91 -1.82 -5.01
N SER A 224 -3.68 -1.05 -5.77
CA SER A 224 -3.40 0.37 -6.06
C SER A 224 -3.11 1.17 -4.78
N ASP A 225 -3.64 0.72 -3.64
CA ASP A 225 -3.50 1.39 -2.35
C ASP A 225 -2.08 1.38 -1.81
N PHE A 226 -1.21 0.46 -2.27
CA PHE A 226 0.19 0.42 -1.83
C PHE A 226 1.14 1.18 -2.76
N LEU A 227 0.71 1.49 -3.99
CA LEU A 227 1.51 2.30 -4.92
C LEU A 227 1.78 3.70 -4.37
N ILE A 228 0.96 4.17 -3.42
CA ILE A 228 1.18 5.43 -2.71
C ILE A 228 2.51 5.45 -1.93
N PHE A 229 2.99 4.30 -1.46
CA PHE A 229 4.26 4.18 -0.75
C PHE A 229 5.43 3.90 -1.69
N GLU A 230 5.18 3.12 -2.75
CA GLU A 230 6.18 2.75 -3.75
C GLU A 230 6.10 3.67 -4.97
N ASP A 231 6.52 4.92 -4.78
CA ASP A 231 6.55 5.88 -5.89
C ASP A 231 7.66 5.55 -6.89
N CYS A 232 7.30 4.76 -7.89
CA CYS A 232 8.18 4.30 -8.96
C CYS A 232 8.53 5.38 -9.99
N SER A 233 7.93 6.58 -9.93
CA SER A 233 8.24 7.68 -10.86
C SER A 233 9.57 8.37 -10.57
N GLY A 234 10.10 8.20 -9.35
CA GLY A 234 11.29 8.89 -8.87
C GLY A 234 11.07 10.38 -8.54
N ASP A 235 9.96 11.00 -8.98
CA ASP A 235 9.64 12.40 -8.75
C ASP A 235 8.46 12.63 -7.80
N GLY A 236 7.82 11.57 -7.33
CA GLY A 236 6.65 11.69 -6.44
C GLY A 236 5.31 11.76 -7.18
N SER A 237 5.28 11.66 -8.51
CA SER A 237 4.07 11.90 -9.30
C SER A 237 2.99 10.83 -9.11
N ILE A 238 3.37 9.56 -8.87
CA ILE A 238 2.41 8.49 -8.62
C ILE A 238 1.72 8.71 -7.28
N THR A 239 2.49 8.97 -6.21
CA THR A 239 1.95 9.28 -4.88
C THR A 239 1.07 10.52 -4.94
N ARG A 240 1.50 11.61 -5.59
CA ARG A 240 0.69 12.83 -5.75
C ARG A 240 -0.61 12.56 -6.50
N GLY A 241 -0.57 11.78 -7.57
CA GLY A 241 -1.77 11.41 -8.35
C GLY A 241 -2.79 10.68 -7.49
N ILE A 242 -2.36 9.64 -6.77
CA ILE A 242 -3.22 8.84 -5.90
C ILE A 242 -3.78 9.68 -4.74
N VAL A 243 -2.94 10.47 -4.07
CA VAL A 243 -3.39 11.35 -2.97
C VAL A 243 -4.40 12.37 -3.48
N SER A 244 -4.18 12.98 -4.64
CA SER A 244 -5.10 13.95 -5.24
C SER A 244 -6.44 13.34 -5.61
N GLU A 245 -6.42 12.15 -6.23
CA GLU A 245 -7.63 11.39 -6.57
C GLU A 245 -8.43 11.04 -5.30
N ASN A 246 -7.78 10.47 -4.29
CA ASN A 246 -8.41 10.12 -3.02
C ASN A 246 -8.94 11.36 -2.29
N ALA A 247 -8.19 12.47 -2.31
CA ALA A 247 -8.61 13.72 -1.69
C ALA A 247 -9.85 14.32 -2.38
N THR A 248 -9.95 14.19 -3.71
CA THR A 248 -11.13 14.60 -4.47
C THR A 248 -12.35 13.77 -4.07
N GLN A 249 -12.21 12.44 -3.99
CA GLN A 249 -13.29 11.56 -3.53
C GLN A 249 -13.73 11.87 -2.10
N VAL A 250 -12.78 12.12 -1.19
CA VAL A 250 -13.09 12.52 0.19
C VAL A 250 -13.82 13.85 0.22
N LYS A 251 -13.38 14.83 -0.57
CA LYS A 251 -14.03 16.14 -0.68
C LYS A 251 -15.47 16.00 -1.15
N GLU A 252 -15.71 15.33 -2.28
CA GLU A 252 -17.05 15.15 -2.86
C GLU A 252 -18.01 14.49 -1.85
N LYS A 253 -17.53 13.46 -1.13
CA LYS A 253 -18.33 12.77 -0.11
C LYS A 253 -18.61 13.63 1.12
N LEU A 254 -17.64 14.41 1.59
CA LEU A 254 -17.85 15.34 2.70
C LEU A 254 -18.85 16.44 2.32
N GLN A 255 -18.72 17.02 1.13
CA GLN A 255 -19.63 18.04 0.62
C GLN A 255 -21.06 17.48 0.50
N ALA A 256 -21.22 16.26 0.01
CA ALA A 256 -22.52 15.59 -0.08
C ALA A 256 -23.15 15.30 1.29
N THR A 257 -22.34 15.11 2.34
CA THR A 257 -22.83 14.69 3.67
C THR A 257 -23.09 15.88 4.60
N ILE A 258 -22.24 16.92 4.56
CA ILE A 258 -22.22 17.99 5.59
C ILE A 258 -22.35 19.39 4.96
N GLY A 259 -22.17 19.52 3.64
CA GLY A 259 -22.17 20.82 2.95
C GLY A 259 -20.79 21.47 2.83
N ASP A 260 -20.71 22.58 2.09
CA ASP A 260 -19.44 23.22 1.70
C ASP A 260 -18.74 24.01 2.82
N ASP A 261 -19.49 24.51 3.80
CA ASP A 261 -18.98 25.44 4.83
C ASP A 261 -18.58 24.75 6.14
N ALA A 262 -18.54 23.42 6.18
CA ALA A 262 -18.22 22.68 7.38
C ALA A 262 -16.72 22.72 7.69
N GLU A 263 -16.34 23.30 8.83
CA GLU A 263 -14.99 23.18 9.36
C GLU A 263 -14.85 21.89 10.18
N PHE A 264 -13.78 21.12 9.91
CA PHE A 264 -13.51 19.87 10.60
C PHE A 264 -12.40 20.02 11.64
N ASN A 265 -12.49 19.26 12.73
CA ASN A 265 -11.41 19.17 13.71
C ASN A 265 -10.40 18.08 13.32
N VAL A 266 -9.52 18.41 12.37
CA VAL A 266 -8.38 17.56 12.00
C VAL A 266 -7.11 18.32 12.30
N GLU A 267 -6.35 17.83 13.27
CA GLU A 267 -5.05 18.38 13.63
C GLU A 267 -3.96 17.70 12.83
N THR A 268 -2.96 18.48 12.41
CA THR A 268 -1.77 17.95 11.74
C THR A 268 -0.78 17.47 12.79
N PRO A 269 -0.43 16.17 12.83
CA PRO A 269 0.56 15.65 13.76
C PRO A 269 1.86 16.45 13.75
N GLU A 270 2.36 16.82 14.94
CA GLU A 270 3.61 17.58 15.09
C GLU A 270 4.79 16.90 14.40
N ALA A 271 4.80 15.56 14.40
CA ALA A 271 5.81 14.76 13.71
C ALA A 271 5.90 15.09 12.20
N ILE A 272 4.79 15.46 11.55
CA ILE A 272 4.77 15.85 10.15
C ILE A 272 5.42 17.22 10.00
N THR A 273 4.99 18.19 10.82
CA THR A 273 5.53 19.55 10.81
C THR A 273 7.04 19.55 11.07
N ARG A 274 7.53 18.65 11.91
CA ARG A 274 8.96 18.42 12.14
C ARG A 274 9.65 17.88 10.89
N VAL A 275 9.12 16.81 10.29
CA VAL A 275 9.67 16.21 9.06
C VAL A 275 9.70 17.22 7.90
N CYS A 276 8.63 18.00 7.70
CA CYS A 276 8.59 19.03 6.66
C CYS A 276 9.68 20.10 6.87
N ARG A 277 9.85 20.57 8.12
CA ARG A 277 10.90 21.55 8.47
C ARG A 277 12.32 21.01 8.27
N GLU A 278 12.55 19.73 8.56
CA GLU A 278 13.85 19.07 8.36
C GLU A 278 14.22 18.94 6.88
N ILE A 279 13.25 18.59 6.02
CA ILE A 279 13.50 18.37 4.60
C ILE A 279 13.61 19.69 3.83
N LEU A 280 12.75 20.66 4.16
CA LEU A 280 12.68 21.96 3.51
C LEU A 280 12.69 23.07 4.57
N PRO A 281 13.87 23.51 5.02
CA PRO A 281 13.98 24.61 5.98
C PRO A 281 13.35 25.88 5.41
N GLY A 282 12.28 26.37 6.03
CA GLY A 282 11.53 27.55 5.59
C GLY A 282 10.31 27.26 4.71
N CYS A 283 10.04 26.00 4.40
CA CYS A 283 8.77 25.57 3.84
C CYS A 283 7.77 25.38 4.98
N ASP A 284 6.70 26.18 5.00
CA ASP A 284 5.56 25.87 5.84
C ASP A 284 4.88 24.60 5.29
N THR A 285 4.18 23.86 6.15
CA THR A 285 3.34 22.71 5.78
C THR A 285 2.35 23.01 4.65
N CYS A 286 2.12 24.30 4.39
CA CYS A 286 1.33 24.87 3.31
C CYS A 286 1.77 24.46 1.90
N ASP A 287 3.02 24.04 1.66
CA ASP A 287 3.41 23.66 0.28
C ASP A 287 2.79 22.32 -0.17
N VAL A 288 2.25 21.51 0.75
CA VAL A 288 1.37 20.38 0.42
C VAL A 288 0.04 20.87 -0.19
N GLU A 289 -0.26 22.18 -0.11
CA GLU A 289 -1.57 22.77 -0.42
C GLU A 289 -1.71 23.33 -1.84
N HIS A 290 -0.71 23.22 -2.71
CA HIS A 290 -0.66 23.97 -3.99
C HIS A 290 -1.91 23.87 -4.88
N ASP A 291 -2.72 22.82 -4.73
CA ASP A 291 -4.03 22.75 -5.35
C ASP A 291 -5.13 23.42 -4.51
N LYS A 292 -5.44 24.69 -4.80
CA LYS A 292 -6.53 25.45 -4.16
C LYS A 292 -7.92 24.84 -4.39
N SER A 293 -8.07 23.92 -5.35
CA SER A 293 -9.37 23.33 -5.68
C SER A 293 -9.79 22.24 -4.68
N ILE A 294 -8.86 21.66 -3.92
CA ILE A 294 -9.14 20.55 -2.99
C ILE A 294 -8.97 21.04 -1.55
N SER A 295 -9.97 20.77 -0.70
CA SER A 295 -9.95 21.12 0.72
C SER A 295 -8.72 20.51 1.43
N TYR A 296 -8.10 21.30 2.30
CA TYR A 296 -6.95 20.90 3.11
C TYR A 296 -7.24 19.60 3.88
N VAL A 297 -8.41 19.52 4.52
CA VAL A 297 -8.83 18.37 5.32
C VAL A 297 -8.88 17.11 4.46
N SER A 298 -9.43 17.20 3.24
CA SER A 298 -9.53 16.06 2.32
C SER A 298 -8.15 15.57 1.88
N LYS A 299 -7.22 16.48 1.58
CA LYS A 299 -5.83 16.12 1.25
C LYS A 299 -5.12 15.47 2.41
N LEU A 300 -5.32 15.99 3.62
CA LEU A 300 -4.70 15.48 4.81
C LEU A 300 -5.20 14.07 5.11
N LEU A 301 -6.52 13.85 5.12
CA LEU A 301 -7.12 12.51 5.25
C LEU A 301 -6.58 11.53 4.20
N ALA A 302 -6.56 11.92 2.93
CA ALA A 302 -6.05 11.09 1.83
C ALA A 302 -4.55 10.77 1.97
N THR A 303 -3.74 11.73 2.42
CA THR A 303 -2.30 11.55 2.65
C THR A 303 -2.02 10.47 3.70
N PHE A 304 -2.91 10.34 4.70
CA PHE A 304 -2.86 9.31 5.73
C PHE A 304 -3.78 8.10 5.41
N GLY A 305 -4.26 7.99 4.17
CA GLY A 305 -5.01 6.83 3.70
C GLY A 305 -6.41 6.67 4.28
N TRP A 306 -7.00 7.75 4.81
CA TRP A 306 -8.38 7.80 5.28
C TRP A 306 -9.34 8.17 4.14
N GLY A 307 -10.44 7.45 4.03
CA GLY A 307 -11.57 7.73 3.12
C GLY A 307 -12.89 7.80 3.87
N ILE A 308 -13.93 8.37 3.26
CA ILE A 308 -15.28 8.39 3.86
C ILE A 308 -15.94 7.02 3.68
N SER A 309 -16.45 6.45 4.77
CA SER A 309 -17.12 5.14 4.76
C SER A 309 -18.54 5.27 4.20
N GLU A 310 -18.87 4.48 3.18
CA GLU A 310 -20.24 4.34 2.68
C GLU A 310 -20.97 3.28 3.52
N GLY A 311 -22.23 3.54 3.92
CA GLY A 311 -23.15 2.47 4.36
C GLY A 311 -23.47 2.34 5.86
N ASP A 312 -23.03 3.24 6.73
CA ASP A 312 -23.45 3.22 8.15
C ASP A 312 -24.52 4.31 8.42
N SER A 313 -25.62 4.25 7.67
CA SER A 313 -26.73 5.22 7.73
C SER A 313 -27.53 5.22 9.04
N ASP A 314 -27.19 4.35 9.98
CA ASP A 314 -27.93 4.21 11.24
C ASP A 314 -27.39 5.14 12.36
N ALA A 315 -26.29 5.86 12.10
CA ALA A 315 -25.75 6.83 13.06
C ALA A 315 -26.51 8.15 12.97
N GLU A 316 -27.19 8.51 14.05
CA GLU A 316 -27.92 9.77 14.19
C GLU A 316 -27.07 10.99 13.77
N GLU A 317 -27.70 11.80 12.92
CA GLU A 317 -27.36 13.12 12.38
C GLU A 317 -26.07 13.78 12.91
N SER A 318 -25.10 13.96 11.99
CA SER A 318 -24.02 14.98 11.93
C SER A 318 -22.57 14.48 11.91
N ASN A 319 -22.28 13.22 12.26
CA ASN A 319 -20.90 12.72 12.26
C ASN A 319 -20.59 11.89 11.01
N SER A 320 -19.55 12.28 10.27
CA SER A 320 -18.99 11.43 9.21
C SER A 320 -18.03 10.42 9.80
N VAL A 321 -18.15 9.14 9.43
CA VAL A 321 -17.19 8.10 9.79
C VAL A 321 -16.17 7.96 8.67
N VAL A 322 -14.89 8.08 9.01
CA VAL A 322 -13.80 7.80 8.08
C VAL A 322 -13.21 6.43 8.34
N LYS A 323 -12.68 5.81 7.29
CA LYS A 323 -12.10 4.47 7.28
C LYS A 323 -10.75 4.47 6.59
N CYS A 324 -9.75 3.83 7.18
CA CYS A 324 -8.47 3.60 6.51
C CYS A 324 -8.62 2.50 5.44
N HIS A 325 -8.15 2.75 4.22
CA HIS A 325 -8.24 1.77 3.12
C HIS A 325 -7.41 0.50 3.35
N LEU A 326 -6.31 0.61 4.12
CA LEU A 326 -5.38 -0.51 4.32
C LEU A 326 -5.71 -1.36 5.55
N CYS A 327 -5.88 -0.71 6.71
CA CYS A 327 -6.13 -1.44 7.97
C CYS A 327 -7.61 -1.49 8.38
N LEU A 328 -8.49 -0.84 7.62
CA LEU A 328 -9.93 -0.77 7.88
C LEU A 328 -10.29 -0.19 9.26
N ALA A 329 -9.34 0.50 9.91
CA ALA A 329 -9.61 1.29 11.11
C ALA A 329 -10.70 2.33 10.80
N ARG A 330 -11.59 2.57 11.75
CA ARG A 330 -12.65 3.56 11.65
C ARG A 330 -12.41 4.65 12.68
N SER A 331 -12.69 5.89 12.32
CA SER A 331 -12.63 7.02 13.23
C SER A 331 -13.75 8.02 12.92
N LEU A 332 -14.13 8.80 13.92
CA LEU A 332 -15.17 9.82 13.79
C LEU A 332 -14.54 11.13 13.33
N LEU A 333 -15.14 11.75 12.32
CA LEU A 333 -14.81 13.08 11.87
C LEU A 333 -15.83 14.05 12.46
N THR A 334 -15.39 14.83 13.44
CA THR A 334 -16.24 15.79 14.14
C THR A 334 -16.19 17.16 13.46
N VAL A 335 -17.37 17.74 13.23
CA VAL A 335 -17.54 19.10 12.72
C VAL A 335 -17.32 20.08 13.88
N LYS A 336 -16.53 21.13 13.66
CA LYS A 336 -16.40 22.23 14.63
C LYS A 336 -17.75 22.93 14.72
N GLN A 337 -18.43 22.77 15.85
CA GLN A 337 -19.63 23.56 16.11
C GLN A 337 -19.21 25.02 16.23
N SER A 338 -19.66 25.87 15.30
CA SER A 338 -19.56 27.32 15.45
C SER A 338 -20.25 27.69 16.75
N SER A 339 -19.48 28.26 17.70
CA SER A 339 -19.83 28.51 19.10
C SER A 339 -20.99 29.52 19.32
N LEU A 340 -21.93 29.62 18.41
CA LEU A 340 -23.03 30.57 18.41
C LEU A 340 -24.33 29.83 18.66
N GLU A 341 -24.57 29.51 19.93
CA GLU A 341 -25.88 29.48 20.63
C GLU A 341 -25.82 28.46 21.76
N ALA A 342 -26.03 28.93 22.99
CA ALA A 342 -26.09 28.10 24.18
C ALA A 342 -27.52 27.56 24.38
N PRO A 343 -27.80 26.25 24.24
CA PRO A 343 -29.08 25.69 24.63
C PRO A 343 -29.00 25.17 26.06
N GLN A 344 -30.08 25.44 26.79
CA GLN A 344 -30.21 25.24 28.22
C GLN A 344 -30.19 23.76 28.64
N LYS A 345 -29.44 23.50 29.71
CA LYS A 345 -29.65 22.48 30.76
C LYS A 345 -30.45 21.23 30.35
N LYS A 346 -29.80 20.26 29.70
CA LYS A 346 -30.18 18.84 29.88
C LYS A 346 -28.95 18.05 30.32
N ARG A 347 -29.09 17.44 31.51
CA ARG A 347 -28.10 16.61 32.19
C ARG A 347 -27.53 15.57 31.21
N ARG A 348 -26.22 15.63 30.96
CA ARG A 348 -25.51 14.73 30.05
C ARG A 348 -24.24 14.24 30.73
N ILE A 349 -24.00 12.95 30.55
CA ILE A 349 -22.83 12.19 30.99
C ILE A 349 -21.56 12.95 30.58
N GLU A 350 -20.73 13.30 31.56
CA GLU A 350 -19.37 13.84 31.35
C GLU A 350 -18.49 12.74 30.76
N ILE A 351 -18.59 12.53 29.45
CA ILE A 351 -17.45 12.00 28.69
C ILE A 351 -16.59 13.23 28.45
N THR A 352 -15.41 13.28 29.06
CA THR A 352 -14.36 14.29 28.80
C THR A 352 -13.97 14.20 27.32
N THR A 353 -14.69 14.94 26.48
CA THR A 353 -14.76 14.84 25.01
C THR A 353 -13.80 15.81 24.30
N ASN A 354 -12.87 16.43 25.04
CA ASN A 354 -11.95 17.43 24.48
C ASN A 354 -10.94 16.86 23.48
N ASP A 355 -10.90 15.54 23.26
CA ASP A 355 -9.97 14.87 22.33
C ASP A 355 -10.71 14.01 21.29
N ALA A 356 -11.95 14.39 20.94
CA ALA A 356 -12.81 13.65 20.01
C ALA A 356 -12.46 13.85 18.52
N GLY A 357 -11.34 14.51 18.21
CA GLY A 357 -10.84 14.66 16.85
C GLY A 357 -10.17 13.39 16.34
N ILE A 358 -10.11 13.21 15.02
CA ILE A 358 -9.34 12.11 14.43
C ILE A 358 -7.84 12.36 14.61
N LYS A 359 -7.15 11.45 15.28
CA LYS A 359 -5.69 11.41 15.31
C LYS A 359 -5.18 10.67 14.08
N LEU A 360 -4.70 11.41 13.07
CA LEU A 360 -4.42 10.87 11.73
C LEU A 360 -3.48 9.65 11.71
N ILE A 361 -2.49 9.60 12.61
CA ILE A 361 -1.54 8.49 12.70
C ILE A 361 -2.04 7.47 13.74
N ASP A 362 -2.36 7.91 14.95
CA ASP A 362 -2.66 7.03 16.08
C ASP A 362 -4.01 6.29 15.95
N SER A 363 -4.93 6.79 15.12
CA SER A 363 -6.22 6.13 14.88
C SER A 363 -6.08 4.88 13.99
N HIS A 364 -4.94 4.68 13.33
CA HIS A 364 -4.70 3.46 12.58
C HIS A 364 -4.44 2.27 13.51
N ARG A 365 -4.71 1.06 13.02
CA ARG A 365 -4.28 -0.16 13.72
C ARG A 365 -2.75 -0.27 13.68
N MET A 366 -2.18 -0.90 14.71
CA MET A 366 -0.72 -1.06 14.86
C MET A 366 -0.01 -1.75 13.69
N TYR A 367 -0.71 -2.57 12.91
CA TYR A 367 -0.18 -3.24 11.72
C TYR A 367 -0.39 -2.46 10.42
N CYS A 368 -0.99 -1.27 10.49
CA CYS A 368 -1.24 -0.45 9.31
C CYS A 368 0.10 0.03 8.73
N PRO A 369 0.35 -0.12 7.42
CA PRO A 369 1.58 0.33 6.80
C PRO A 369 1.90 1.81 7.03
N TYR A 370 0.88 2.66 7.18
CA TYR A 370 1.08 4.06 7.57
C TYR A 370 1.84 4.19 8.90
N VAL A 371 1.54 3.34 9.89
CA VAL A 371 2.14 3.36 11.23
C VAL A 371 3.39 2.48 11.29
N SER A 372 3.27 1.22 10.91
CA SER A 372 4.35 0.23 11.05
C SER A 372 5.44 0.36 9.99
N GLY A 373 5.16 1.09 8.90
CA GLY A 373 5.93 0.97 7.67
C GLY A 373 5.80 -0.43 7.08
N PHE A 374 6.78 -0.80 6.25
CA PHE A 374 6.81 -2.11 5.59
C PHE A 374 7.87 -2.98 6.25
N ALA A 375 7.53 -4.23 6.54
CA ALA A 375 8.53 -5.21 6.91
C ALA A 375 9.15 -5.81 5.65
N PHE A 376 10.47 -5.78 5.53
CA PHE A 376 11.22 -6.29 4.37
C PHE A 376 11.90 -7.63 4.66
N GLY A 377 11.25 -8.47 5.45
CA GLY A 377 11.69 -9.82 5.81
C GLY A 377 11.37 -10.12 7.26
N ALA A 378 11.59 -11.37 7.68
CA ALA A 378 11.53 -11.71 9.09
C ALA A 378 12.53 -10.84 9.88
N GLY A 379 12.04 -10.09 10.87
CA GLY A 379 12.85 -9.23 11.72
C GLY A 379 13.30 -7.88 11.14
N HIS A 380 12.89 -7.53 9.92
CA HIS A 380 13.32 -6.28 9.26
C HIS A 380 12.13 -5.34 9.03
N GLN A 381 12.13 -4.17 9.69
CA GLN A 381 11.18 -3.08 9.42
C GLN A 381 11.86 -1.99 8.57
N THR A 382 11.10 -1.34 7.68
CA THR A 382 11.49 -0.06 7.06
C THR A 382 12.02 0.88 8.13
N LYS A 383 13.12 1.58 7.86
CA LYS A 383 13.61 2.63 8.77
C LYS A 383 12.58 3.72 9.05
N LEU A 384 11.63 3.92 8.13
CA LEU A 384 10.62 4.97 8.21
C LEU A 384 9.20 4.38 8.23
N PRO A 385 8.29 4.89 9.08
CA PRO A 385 6.87 4.58 8.99
C PRO A 385 6.30 5.02 7.63
N GLY A 386 5.28 4.33 7.14
CA GLY A 386 4.76 4.53 5.77
C GLY A 386 4.26 5.95 5.53
N TRP A 387 3.68 6.61 6.54
CA TRP A 387 3.25 8.01 6.40
C TRP A 387 4.42 8.96 6.06
N LYS A 388 5.62 8.73 6.63
CA LYS A 388 6.81 9.55 6.29
C LYS A 388 7.20 9.35 4.84
N VAL A 389 7.10 8.12 4.33
CA VAL A 389 7.39 7.80 2.92
C VAL A 389 6.44 8.56 1.99
N VAL A 390 5.14 8.57 2.29
CA VAL A 390 4.15 9.30 1.51
C VAL A 390 4.44 10.81 1.52
N VAL A 391 4.67 11.41 2.69
CA VAL A 391 5.02 12.84 2.81
C VAL A 391 6.30 13.16 2.03
N LEU A 392 7.35 12.35 2.17
CA LEU A 392 8.59 12.50 1.41
C LEU A 392 8.35 12.47 -0.10
N ASN A 393 7.53 11.54 -0.58
CA ASN A 393 7.17 11.43 -2.00
C ASN A 393 6.41 12.67 -2.48
N LEU A 394 5.46 13.19 -1.70
CA LEU A 394 4.73 14.43 -2.04
C LEU A 394 5.68 15.62 -2.19
N LEU A 395 6.69 15.74 -1.32
CA LEU A 395 7.65 16.85 -1.32
C LEU A 395 8.75 16.77 -2.40
N LYS A 396 8.90 15.63 -3.09
CA LYS A 396 9.95 15.44 -4.12
C LYS A 396 9.93 16.48 -5.25
N SER A 397 8.75 16.91 -5.70
CA SER A 397 8.65 17.94 -6.74
C SER A 397 9.13 19.31 -6.25
N SER A 398 8.74 19.70 -5.03
CA SER A 398 9.15 20.97 -4.42
C SER A 398 10.66 21.00 -4.19
N MET A 399 11.25 19.87 -3.78
CA MET A 399 12.70 19.73 -3.67
C MET A 399 13.44 19.91 -5.00
N LYS A 400 12.90 19.36 -6.11
CA LYS A 400 13.49 19.55 -7.45
C LYS A 400 13.46 21.03 -7.86
N ASN A 401 12.33 21.70 -7.65
CA ASN A 401 12.16 23.12 -7.97
C ASN A 401 13.05 24.02 -7.10
N ALA A 402 13.19 23.72 -5.81
CA ALA A 402 14.07 24.46 -4.91
C ALA A 402 15.54 24.33 -5.33
N LYS A 403 15.98 23.12 -5.73
CA LYS A 403 17.34 22.88 -6.22
C LYS A 403 17.62 23.61 -7.53
N SER A 404 16.67 23.61 -8.48
CA SER A 404 16.83 24.37 -9.73
C SER A 404 16.90 25.86 -9.46
N ASN A 405 16.07 26.40 -8.56
CA ASN A 405 16.10 27.82 -8.19
C ASN A 405 17.42 28.21 -7.51
N LEU A 406 17.95 27.36 -6.64
CA LEU A 406 19.25 27.60 -5.99
C LEU A 406 20.40 27.56 -7.01
N GLN A 407 20.35 26.68 -8.00
CA GLN A 407 21.32 26.66 -9.10
C GLN A 407 21.22 27.91 -9.98
N VAL A 408 20.01 28.37 -10.32
CA VAL A 408 19.80 29.62 -11.07
C VAL A 408 20.31 30.83 -10.30
N MET A 409 20.06 30.91 -8.99
CA MET A 409 20.60 31.98 -8.16
C MET A 409 22.14 31.96 -8.12
N LYS A 410 22.76 30.78 -7.95
CA LYS A 410 24.23 30.66 -7.98
C LYS A 410 24.82 31.12 -9.32
N LEU A 411 24.18 30.79 -10.45
CA LEU A 411 24.61 31.20 -11.79
C LEU A 411 24.40 32.71 -12.02
N SER A 412 23.31 33.29 -11.51
CA SER A 412 23.06 34.73 -11.60
C SER A 412 24.06 35.54 -10.78
N THR A 413 24.48 35.06 -9.60
CA THR A 413 25.51 35.73 -8.79
C THR A 413 26.90 35.67 -9.44
N CYS A 414 27.20 34.62 -10.23
CA CYS A 414 28.43 34.54 -11.01
C CYS A 414 28.43 35.48 -12.24
N LEU A 415 27.28 35.73 -12.87
CA LEU A 415 27.19 36.58 -14.07
C LEU A 415 27.16 38.08 -13.78
N TYR A 416 26.81 38.50 -12.56
CA TYR A 416 26.78 39.90 -12.14
C TYR A 416 27.99 40.33 -11.30
N GLY A 417 28.97 39.44 -11.10
CA GLY A 417 30.13 39.67 -10.24
C GLY A 417 31.30 40.44 -10.85
N ASP A 418 31.29 40.77 -12.15
CA ASP A 418 32.52 41.19 -12.86
C ASP A 418 32.38 42.51 -13.67
N VAL A 419 31.63 43.50 -13.17
CA VAL A 419 31.48 44.82 -13.84
C VAL A 419 31.77 46.02 -12.92
N ARG A 420 32.61 45.85 -11.89
CA ARG A 420 33.12 47.00 -11.13
C ARG A 420 34.61 46.84 -10.83
N GLY A 421 35.46 47.30 -11.74
CA GLY A 421 36.88 47.37 -11.44
C GLY A 421 37.81 47.74 -12.60
N SER A 422 37.56 48.82 -13.33
CA SER A 422 38.65 49.57 -14.00
C SER A 422 38.23 50.97 -14.38
N SER A 423 38.51 51.90 -13.47
CA SER A 423 38.79 53.28 -13.81
C SER A 423 39.79 53.78 -12.78
N HIS A 424 41.07 53.64 -13.12
CA HIS A 424 42.19 54.37 -12.54
C HIS A 424 43.06 54.89 -13.68
#